data_AF-A0A6P7K0H0-F1
#
_entry.id   AF-A0A6P7K0H0-F1
#
_cell.length_a   1.000
_cell.length_b   1.000
_cell.length_c   1.000
_cell.angle_alpha   90.00
_cell.angle_beta   90.00
_cell.angle_gamma   90.00
#
_symmetry.space_group_name_H-M   'P 1'
#
loop_
_entity.id
_entity.type
_entity.pdbx_description
1 polymer ?
#
loop_
_entity_poly.entity_id
_entity_poly.type
_entity_poly.pdbx_seq_one_letter_code
_entity_poly.pdbx_strand_id
1 'polypeptide(L)'
;MKTATNIYIFNLAVADALVTTTMPFQSTDYLLNSWPFGELACKVFISIDYYNMFTSIFTLTMMSVDRYVAVCHPVKALDFRTPVKAKIINVVIWVLSSAAGIPAMVLGSTNTNNGTTECALQFPEPYMYWDTMMKICVFIFAFVLPVIIITVCYTLMVMRLKSVRLLSGSREKDRNLRRITRLVLVVVAVFVVCWTPIHIFILVKALSHNVPETTAVMAAYFFCVALGYTNSSLNPILYAFLDENFKRCFRDFCSPAPNLSDCIGNVDARAESIDKKIGRLDAELMKYKDQLKKMRDGPSKNTVKQKAMRVLKQKRMYEGQREQLAQQSFNMEQANYTIQTLKDTKTTVEAMKIGAKEMKKAYKDVKLDQIDDLQDQLEDMMEDANEVQEALSRSYGTPEIDEDDLEAELDALGDELLLDDDSSYLDEASAAPSIPEGMPSDSKTNKDGVLVDEFGLPQIPAT
;
A
#
# COMPACT_ATOMS: atom_id res chain seq x y z
N MET A 1 -9.80 1.96 -0.50
CA MET A 1 -10.11 2.09 0.94
C MET A 1 -11.54 2.57 1.21
N LYS A 2 -12.59 1.85 0.79
CA LYS A 2 -14.00 2.27 1.00
C LYS A 2 -14.75 1.35 1.98
N THR A 3 -14.13 1.03 3.10
CA THR A 3 -14.80 0.29 4.19
C THR A 3 -15.46 1.28 5.15
N ALA A 4 -16.50 0.85 5.88
CA ALA A 4 -17.16 1.69 6.89
C ALA A 4 -16.16 2.23 7.94
N THR A 5 -15.23 1.39 8.40
CA THR A 5 -14.17 1.80 9.34
C THR A 5 -13.26 2.89 8.76
N ASN A 6 -12.85 2.78 7.48
CA ASN A 6 -11.95 3.77 6.88
C ASN A 6 -12.66 5.12 6.67
N ILE A 7 -13.98 5.12 6.53
CA ILE A 7 -14.80 6.33 6.46
C ILE A 7 -14.82 7.07 7.82
N TYR A 8 -14.89 6.34 8.94
CA TYR A 8 -14.76 6.94 10.27
C TYR A 8 -13.34 7.45 10.54
N ILE A 9 -12.32 6.69 10.16
CA ILE A 9 -10.91 7.11 10.28
C ILE A 9 -10.66 8.39 9.46
N PHE A 10 -11.20 8.46 8.25
CA PHE A 10 -11.11 9.67 7.43
C PHE A 10 -11.80 10.87 8.10
N ASN A 11 -12.99 10.67 8.69
CA ASN A 11 -13.68 11.72 9.43
C ASN A 11 -12.85 12.28 10.58
N LEU A 12 -12.24 11.39 11.36
CA LEU A 12 -11.36 11.75 12.46
C LEU A 12 -10.12 12.50 11.96
N ALA A 13 -9.50 12.03 10.86
CA ALA A 13 -8.35 12.69 10.25
C ALA A 13 -8.69 14.10 9.75
N VAL A 14 -9.89 14.33 9.20
CA VAL A 14 -10.34 15.67 8.81
C VAL A 14 -10.50 16.57 10.03
N ALA A 15 -11.15 16.09 11.09
CA ALA A 15 -11.29 16.85 12.33
C ALA A 15 -9.93 17.20 12.96
N ASP A 16 -9.01 16.23 13.01
CA ASP A 16 -7.68 16.39 13.59
C ASP A 16 -6.78 17.31 12.74
N ALA A 17 -6.90 17.24 11.41
CA ALA A 17 -6.22 18.17 10.52
C ALA A 17 -6.68 19.61 10.76
N LEU A 18 -8.00 19.84 10.89
CA LEU A 18 -8.56 21.17 11.14
C LEU A 18 -8.01 21.77 12.44
N VAL A 19 -8.01 21.04 13.56
CA VAL A 19 -7.48 21.56 14.83
C VAL A 19 -5.95 21.73 14.79
N THR A 20 -5.24 20.88 14.05
CA THR A 20 -3.78 21.03 13.91
C THR A 20 -3.42 22.32 13.17
N THR A 21 -4.28 22.80 12.26
CA THR A 21 -4.07 24.10 11.61
C THR A 21 -4.25 25.30 12.53
N THR A 22 -4.98 25.17 13.65
CA THR A 22 -5.18 26.27 14.62
C THR A 22 -4.03 26.39 15.63
N MET A 23 -3.26 25.31 15.83
CA MET A 23 -2.13 25.23 16.77
C MET A 23 -1.09 26.36 16.67
N PRO A 24 -0.62 26.79 15.48
CA PRO A 24 0.34 27.90 15.39
C PRO A 24 -0.23 29.23 15.87
N PHE A 25 -1.53 29.44 15.68
CA PHE A 25 -2.23 30.64 16.12
C PHE A 25 -2.41 30.63 17.64
N GLN A 26 -2.83 29.51 18.21
CA GLN A 26 -2.89 29.32 19.67
C GLN A 26 -1.51 29.50 20.32
N SER A 27 -0.46 28.95 19.71
CA SER A 27 0.92 29.11 20.21
C SER A 27 1.34 30.59 20.21
N THR A 28 0.94 31.34 19.18
CA THR A 28 1.23 32.77 19.10
C THR A 28 0.49 33.57 20.18
N ASP A 29 -0.79 33.25 20.41
CA ASP A 29 -1.59 33.84 21.50
C ASP A 29 -0.93 33.63 22.87
N TYR A 30 -0.47 32.40 23.15
CA TYR A 30 0.22 32.08 24.40
C TYR A 30 1.59 32.77 24.54
N LEU A 31 2.36 32.89 23.45
CA LEU A 31 3.67 33.53 23.48
C LEU A 31 3.58 35.05 23.63
N LEU A 32 2.58 35.67 23.01
CA LEU A 32 2.37 37.12 23.06
C LEU A 32 1.50 37.57 24.24
N ASN A 33 0.83 36.64 24.94
CA ASN A 33 -0.22 36.92 25.92
C ASN A 33 -1.28 37.91 25.37
N SER A 34 -1.58 37.81 24.08
CA SER A 34 -2.51 38.69 23.36
C SER A 34 -2.84 38.07 22.01
N TRP A 35 -4.08 38.26 21.54
CA TRP A 35 -4.63 37.77 20.29
C TRP A 35 -4.45 38.80 19.15
N PRO A 36 -3.49 38.62 18.22
CA PRO A 36 -3.22 39.61 17.18
C PRO A 36 -4.03 39.41 15.88
N PHE A 37 -4.77 38.30 15.75
CA PHE A 37 -5.34 37.85 14.47
C PHE A 37 -6.76 38.40 14.18
N GLY A 38 -7.30 39.22 15.08
CA GLY A 38 -8.62 39.84 14.95
C GLY A 38 -9.80 38.90 15.26
N GLU A 39 -11.00 39.48 15.29
CA GLU A 39 -12.22 38.81 15.76
C GLU A 39 -12.66 37.62 14.89
N LEU A 40 -12.54 37.74 13.57
CA LEU A 40 -12.94 36.66 12.65
C LEU A 40 -12.13 35.38 12.91
N ALA A 41 -10.81 35.52 13.07
CA ALA A 41 -9.95 34.39 13.37
C ALA A 41 -10.28 33.77 14.72
N CYS A 42 -10.57 34.60 15.73
CA CYS A 42 -11.01 34.14 17.05
C CYS A 42 -12.28 33.27 16.97
N LYS A 43 -13.32 33.76 16.27
CA LYS A 43 -14.58 33.02 16.06
C LYS A 43 -14.36 31.68 15.35
N VAL A 44 -13.57 31.68 14.29
CA VAL A 44 -13.28 30.48 13.49
C VAL A 44 -12.52 29.45 14.32
N PHE A 45 -11.46 29.85 15.02
CA PHE A 45 -10.63 28.89 15.76
C PHE A 45 -11.31 28.35 17.01
N ILE A 46 -12.03 29.18 17.76
CA ILE A 46 -12.89 28.69 18.86
C ILE A 46 -13.88 27.66 18.31
N SER A 47 -14.53 27.94 17.17
CA SER A 47 -15.46 26.98 16.57
C SER A 47 -14.78 25.68 16.17
N ILE A 48 -13.61 25.75 15.53
CA ILE A 48 -12.83 24.56 15.13
C ILE A 48 -12.47 23.69 16.35
N ASP A 49 -12.05 24.29 17.46
CA ASP A 49 -11.72 23.55 18.68
C ASP A 49 -12.93 22.79 19.22
N TYR A 50 -14.11 23.44 19.27
CA TYR A 50 -15.36 22.79 19.66
C TYR A 50 -15.79 21.69 18.67
N TYR A 51 -15.69 21.93 17.37
CA TYR A 51 -15.97 20.93 16.35
C TYR A 51 -15.04 19.73 16.49
N ASN A 52 -13.73 19.93 16.63
CA ASN A 52 -12.78 18.84 16.83
C ASN A 52 -13.15 18.02 18.07
N MET A 53 -13.34 18.67 19.23
CA MET A 53 -13.71 17.98 20.46
C MET A 53 -14.92 17.06 20.28
N PHE A 54 -16.04 17.58 19.76
CA PHE A 54 -17.27 16.79 19.62
C PHE A 54 -17.22 15.77 18.48
N THR A 55 -16.71 16.15 17.31
CA THR A 55 -16.62 15.23 16.17
C THR A 55 -15.67 14.07 16.46
N SER A 56 -14.53 14.32 17.10
CA SER A 56 -13.55 13.29 17.42
C SER A 56 -14.12 12.29 18.42
N ILE A 57 -14.77 12.75 19.50
CA ILE A 57 -15.35 11.83 20.49
C ILE A 57 -16.56 11.06 19.97
N PHE A 58 -17.45 11.71 19.22
CA PHE A 58 -18.59 11.01 18.61
C PHE A 58 -18.12 10.00 17.56
N THR A 59 -17.08 10.32 16.79
CA THR A 59 -16.47 9.37 15.85
C THR A 59 -15.85 8.18 16.58
N LEU A 60 -15.06 8.40 17.65
CA LEU A 60 -14.49 7.31 18.46
C LEU A 60 -15.55 6.42 19.12
N THR A 61 -16.65 7.03 19.58
CA THR A 61 -17.80 6.31 20.13
C THR A 61 -18.45 5.44 19.06
N MET A 62 -18.70 6.00 17.88
CA MET A 62 -19.28 5.24 16.75
C MET A 62 -18.34 4.16 16.21
N MET A 63 -17.04 4.38 16.20
CA MET A 63 -16.05 3.34 15.89
C MET A 63 -16.11 2.19 16.91
N SER A 64 -16.32 2.50 18.19
CA SER A 64 -16.48 1.48 19.24
C SER A 64 -17.76 0.67 19.07
N VAL A 65 -18.87 1.32 18.68
CA VAL A 65 -20.13 0.66 18.31
C VAL A 65 -19.97 -0.21 17.06
N ASP A 66 -19.32 0.29 16.01
CA ASP A 66 -19.03 -0.45 14.77
C ASP A 66 -18.29 -1.76 15.07
N ARG A 67 -17.27 -1.70 15.94
CA ARG A 67 -16.50 -2.88 16.38
C ARG A 67 -17.34 -3.83 17.22
N TYR A 68 -18.13 -3.32 18.15
CA TYR A 68 -19.05 -4.13 18.93
C TYR A 68 -20.03 -4.89 18.03
N VAL A 69 -20.68 -4.22 17.07
CA VAL A 69 -21.61 -4.86 16.13
C VAL A 69 -20.90 -5.91 15.27
N ALA A 70 -19.70 -5.59 14.75
CA ALA A 70 -18.92 -6.52 13.94
C ALA A 70 -18.59 -7.84 14.66
N VAL A 71 -18.30 -7.78 15.96
CA VAL A 71 -17.86 -8.95 16.75
C VAL A 71 -19.02 -9.67 17.41
N CYS A 72 -19.96 -8.93 18.00
CA CYS A 72 -21.06 -9.51 18.77
C CYS A 72 -22.23 -9.94 17.89
N HIS A 73 -22.44 -9.28 16.76
CA HIS A 73 -23.61 -9.45 15.90
C HIS A 73 -23.20 -9.58 14.42
N PRO A 74 -22.44 -10.63 14.03
CA PRO A 74 -21.83 -10.73 12.70
C PRO A 74 -22.83 -10.72 11.54
N VAL A 75 -24.03 -11.28 11.74
CA VAL A 75 -25.10 -11.26 10.71
C VAL A 75 -25.64 -9.84 10.51
N LYS A 76 -25.95 -9.12 11.60
CA LYS A 76 -26.40 -7.72 11.54
C LYS A 76 -25.31 -6.77 11.03
N ALA A 77 -24.04 -7.14 11.23
CA ALA A 77 -22.91 -6.35 10.75
C ALA A 77 -22.86 -6.24 9.22
N LEU A 78 -23.38 -7.22 8.48
CA LEU A 78 -23.46 -7.16 7.01
C LEU A 78 -24.33 -5.99 6.55
N ASP A 79 -25.47 -5.78 7.22
CA ASP A 79 -26.39 -4.68 6.90
C ASP A 79 -25.92 -3.35 7.49
N PHE A 80 -25.32 -3.36 8.69
CA PHE A 80 -24.95 -2.15 9.42
C PHE A 80 -23.68 -1.50 8.85
N ARG A 81 -22.66 -2.28 8.50
CA ARG A 81 -21.31 -1.79 8.16
C ARG A 81 -21.14 -1.44 6.68
N THR A 82 -22.16 -0.81 6.10
CA THR A 82 -22.11 -0.36 4.70
C THR A 82 -21.47 1.02 4.58
N PRO A 83 -20.73 1.32 3.49
CA PRO A 83 -20.12 2.62 3.28
C PRO A 83 -21.13 3.78 3.26
N VAL A 84 -22.34 3.52 2.77
CA VAL A 84 -23.42 4.52 2.71
C VAL A 84 -23.88 4.89 4.12
N LYS A 85 -24.16 3.90 4.98
CA LYS A 85 -24.55 4.14 6.37
C LYS A 85 -23.45 4.86 7.16
N ALA A 86 -22.19 4.49 6.96
CA ALA A 86 -21.06 5.17 7.60
C ALA A 86 -20.98 6.65 7.20
N LYS A 87 -21.21 7.00 5.92
CA LYS A 87 -21.29 8.39 5.47
C LYS A 87 -22.44 9.15 6.12
N ILE A 88 -23.63 8.54 6.18
CA ILE A 88 -24.80 9.15 6.84
C ILE A 88 -24.49 9.41 8.32
N ILE A 89 -23.90 8.44 9.02
CA ILE A 89 -23.50 8.58 10.42
C ILE A 89 -22.50 9.73 10.59
N ASN A 90 -21.51 9.87 9.71
CA ASN A 90 -20.59 11.01 9.75
C ASN A 90 -21.33 12.34 9.60
N VAL A 91 -22.26 12.45 8.65
CA VAL A 91 -23.08 13.67 8.49
C VAL A 91 -23.85 13.97 9.77
N VAL A 92 -24.44 12.95 10.40
CA VAL A 92 -25.13 13.10 11.70
C VAL A 92 -24.16 13.57 12.79
N ILE A 93 -22.95 13.02 12.86
CA ILE A 93 -21.92 13.47 13.81
C ILE A 93 -21.61 14.95 13.62
N TRP A 94 -21.41 15.41 12.38
CA TRP A 94 -21.15 16.83 12.10
C TRP A 94 -22.33 17.72 12.51
N VAL A 95 -23.56 17.31 12.19
CA VAL A 95 -24.78 18.04 12.58
C VAL A 95 -24.91 18.12 14.11
N LEU A 96 -24.63 17.04 14.83
CA LEU A 96 -24.64 17.03 16.30
C LEU A 96 -23.54 17.92 16.87
N SER A 97 -22.33 17.89 16.30
CA SER A 97 -21.24 18.77 16.70
C SER A 97 -21.54 20.24 16.40
N SER A 98 -22.27 20.54 15.33
CA SER A 98 -22.72 21.90 15.00
C SER A 98 -23.62 22.51 16.08
N ALA A 99 -24.35 21.68 16.85
CA ALA A 99 -25.15 22.16 17.97
C ALA A 99 -24.31 22.83 19.07
N ALA A 100 -23.01 22.53 19.15
CA ALA A 100 -22.05 23.22 20.03
C ALA A 100 -21.11 24.17 19.26
N GLY A 101 -20.66 23.77 18.07
CA GLY A 101 -19.71 24.54 17.25
C GLY A 101 -20.29 25.85 16.70
N ILE A 102 -21.57 25.88 16.32
CA ILE A 102 -22.22 27.12 15.85
C ILE A 102 -22.43 28.11 17.01
N PRO A 103 -22.99 27.73 18.17
CA PRO A 103 -23.03 28.63 19.32
C PRO A 103 -21.65 29.15 19.73
N ALA A 104 -20.62 28.29 19.72
CA ALA A 104 -19.24 28.71 20.01
C ALA A 104 -18.72 29.75 19.01
N MET A 105 -19.07 29.63 17.72
CA MET A 105 -18.72 30.62 16.70
C MET A 105 -19.43 31.96 16.89
N VAL A 106 -20.70 31.94 17.28
CA VAL A 106 -21.51 33.15 17.50
C VAL A 106 -21.06 33.89 18.77
N LEU A 107 -20.75 33.13 19.82
CA LEU A 107 -20.34 33.67 21.12
C LEU A 107 -18.85 34.03 21.18
N GLY A 108 -18.01 33.46 20.31
CA GLY A 108 -16.59 33.81 20.23
C GLY A 108 -16.42 35.29 19.90
N SER A 109 -15.65 36.02 20.70
CA SER A 109 -15.37 37.44 20.45
C SER A 109 -14.00 37.81 20.99
N THR A 110 -13.45 38.91 20.46
CA THR A 110 -12.24 39.52 21.01
C THR A 110 -12.60 40.67 21.93
N ASN A 111 -12.03 40.71 23.13
CA ASN A 111 -12.13 41.85 24.03
C ASN A 111 -10.75 42.45 24.28
N THR A 112 -10.63 43.76 24.12
CA THR A 112 -9.38 44.47 24.41
C THR A 112 -9.49 45.15 25.77
N ASN A 113 -8.64 44.75 26.71
CA ASN A 113 -8.53 45.35 28.04
C ASN A 113 -7.08 45.82 28.26
N ASN A 114 -6.85 47.07 28.66
CA ASN A 114 -5.52 47.63 28.94
C ASN A 114 -4.45 47.39 27.86
N GLY A 115 -4.85 47.33 26.58
CA GLY A 115 -3.95 47.12 25.44
C GLY A 115 -3.66 45.65 25.11
N THR A 116 -4.13 44.70 25.91
CA THR A 116 -4.11 43.26 25.60
C THR A 116 -5.45 42.83 25.03
N THR A 117 -5.44 42.12 23.90
CA THR A 117 -6.66 41.60 23.28
C THR A 117 -6.79 40.12 23.60
N GLU A 118 -7.91 39.71 24.18
CA GLU A 118 -8.17 38.32 24.53
C GLU A 118 -9.24 37.74 23.60
N CYS A 119 -9.05 36.50 23.16
CA CYS A 119 -10.03 35.73 22.40
C CYS A 119 -10.76 34.76 23.34
N ALA A 120 -12.05 34.96 23.56
CA ALA A 120 -12.83 34.13 24.50
C ALA A 120 -14.29 33.99 24.07
N LEU A 121 -15.00 33.05 24.71
CA LEU A 121 -16.46 32.95 24.59
C LEU A 121 -17.13 34.05 25.43
N GLN A 122 -17.89 34.92 24.77
CA GLN A 122 -18.66 35.97 25.41
C GLN A 122 -20.09 35.50 25.66
N PHE A 123 -20.41 35.12 26.90
CA PHE A 123 -21.76 34.70 27.27
C PHE A 123 -22.66 35.89 27.61
N PRO A 124 -23.97 35.81 27.29
CA PRO A 124 -24.93 36.84 27.68
C PRO A 124 -25.14 36.86 29.20
N GLU A 125 -25.65 37.98 29.73
CA GLU A 125 -26.05 38.05 31.14
C GLU A 125 -27.26 37.12 31.42
N PRO A 126 -27.25 36.37 32.54
CA PRO A 126 -26.19 36.24 33.54
C PRO A 126 -25.06 35.29 33.10
N TYR A 127 -23.83 35.82 33.00
CA TYR A 127 -22.65 35.11 32.48
C TYR A 127 -22.40 33.76 33.16
N MET A 128 -22.45 33.75 34.51
CA MET A 128 -22.17 32.56 35.32
C MET A 128 -23.08 31.37 34.99
N TYR A 129 -24.35 31.63 34.67
CA TYR A 129 -25.32 30.59 34.35
C TYR A 129 -24.96 29.92 33.02
N TRP A 130 -24.76 30.72 31.96
CA TRP A 130 -24.50 30.23 30.62
C TRP A 130 -23.13 29.55 30.51
N ASP A 131 -22.10 30.13 31.13
CA ASP A 131 -20.76 29.55 31.19
C ASP A 131 -20.77 28.20 31.94
N THR A 132 -21.41 28.13 33.11
CA THR A 132 -21.54 26.89 33.88
C THR A 132 -22.35 25.84 33.13
N MET A 133 -23.47 26.23 32.52
CA MET A 133 -24.31 25.34 31.71
C MET A 133 -23.52 24.75 30.55
N MET A 134 -22.78 25.57 29.79
CA MET A 134 -21.96 25.11 28.67
C MET A 134 -20.89 24.11 29.15
N LYS A 135 -20.19 24.42 30.24
CA LYS A 135 -19.17 23.53 30.82
C LYS A 135 -19.76 22.18 31.26
N ILE A 136 -20.93 22.18 31.90
CA ILE A 136 -21.63 20.95 32.30
C ILE A 136 -22.08 20.15 31.07
N CYS A 137 -22.65 20.80 30.06
CA CYS A 137 -23.05 20.14 28.81
C CYS A 137 -21.84 19.50 28.12
N VAL A 138 -20.72 20.22 28.02
CA VAL A 138 -19.46 19.69 27.48
C VAL A 138 -18.99 18.48 28.30
N PHE A 139 -18.98 18.56 29.63
CA PHE A 139 -18.59 17.45 30.49
C PHE A 139 -19.47 16.19 30.28
N ILE A 140 -20.77 16.37 30.14
CA ILE A 140 -21.70 15.25 29.94
C ILE A 140 -21.54 14.65 28.53
N PHE A 141 -21.63 15.48 27.49
CA PHE A 141 -21.73 15.00 26.11
C PHE A 141 -20.38 14.70 25.46
N ALA A 142 -19.32 15.43 25.83
CA ALA A 142 -17.98 15.21 25.28
C ALA A 142 -17.15 14.22 26.11
N PHE A 143 -17.58 13.86 27.33
CA PHE A 143 -16.83 12.94 28.18
C PHE A 143 -17.69 11.82 28.79
N VAL A 144 -18.61 12.11 29.71
CA VAL A 144 -19.31 11.07 30.48
C VAL A 144 -20.09 10.10 29.60
N LEU A 145 -20.96 10.62 28.73
CA LEU A 145 -21.80 9.81 27.86
C LEU A 145 -20.95 8.94 26.90
N PRO A 146 -19.96 9.50 26.17
CA PRO A 146 -19.03 8.71 25.37
C PRO A 146 -18.29 7.62 26.16
N VAL A 147 -17.73 7.95 27.32
CA VAL A 147 -16.98 6.99 28.15
C VAL A 147 -17.88 5.82 28.56
N ILE A 148 -19.13 6.09 28.95
CA ILE A 148 -20.10 5.04 29.29
C ILE A 148 -20.36 4.13 28.08
N ILE A 149 -20.68 4.71 26.92
CA ILE A 149 -20.99 3.93 25.71
C ILE A 149 -19.78 3.08 25.29
N ILE A 150 -18.61 3.70 25.22
CA ILE A 150 -17.34 3.04 24.85
C ILE A 150 -17.06 1.88 25.82
N THR A 151 -17.19 2.11 27.12
CA THR A 151 -16.96 1.09 28.16
C THR A 151 -17.92 -0.08 28.03
N VAL A 152 -19.23 0.19 27.85
CA VAL A 152 -20.25 -0.86 27.67
C VAL A 152 -19.99 -1.66 26.39
N CYS A 153 -19.79 -1.00 25.25
CA CYS A 153 -19.53 -1.65 23.96
C CYS A 153 -18.33 -2.59 24.03
N TYR A 154 -17.22 -2.13 24.61
CA TYR A 154 -16.01 -2.94 24.72
C TYR A 154 -16.10 -4.04 25.78
N THR A 155 -16.79 -3.80 26.90
CA THR A 155 -17.03 -4.84 27.92
C THR A 155 -17.84 -5.99 27.32
N LEU A 156 -18.94 -5.69 26.63
CA LEU A 156 -19.77 -6.69 25.95
C LEU A 156 -18.99 -7.43 24.85
N MET A 157 -18.16 -6.71 24.09
CA MET A 157 -17.29 -7.32 23.09
C MET A 157 -16.31 -8.31 23.72
N VAL A 158 -15.63 -7.94 24.80
CA VAL A 158 -14.68 -8.84 25.50
C VAL A 158 -15.40 -10.04 26.10
N MET A 159 -16.58 -9.85 26.70
CA MET A 159 -17.39 -10.95 27.23
C MET A 159 -17.78 -11.93 26.12
N ARG A 160 -18.24 -11.43 24.95
CA ARG A 160 -18.57 -12.28 23.81
C ARG A 160 -17.35 -13.03 23.30
N LEU A 161 -16.22 -12.35 23.15
CA LEU A 161 -14.96 -12.96 22.71
C LEU A 161 -14.48 -14.07 23.67
N LYS A 162 -14.61 -13.86 24.99
CA LYS A 162 -14.33 -14.90 26.01
C LYS A 162 -15.31 -16.08 25.94
N SER A 163 -16.60 -15.82 25.71
CA SER A 163 -17.62 -16.88 25.61
C SER A 163 -17.41 -17.78 24.38
N VAL A 164 -17.06 -17.20 23.23
CA VAL A 164 -16.81 -17.94 21.98
C VAL A 164 -15.48 -18.71 22.05
N ARG A 165 -14.52 -18.24 22.85
CA ARG A 165 -13.23 -18.91 23.11
C ARG A 165 -13.39 -20.26 23.82
N LEU A 166 -14.40 -20.42 24.69
CA LEU A 166 -14.68 -21.69 25.35
C LEU A 166 -15.19 -22.77 24.38
N LEU A 167 -15.66 -22.38 23.19
CA LEU A 167 -16.26 -23.28 22.19
C LEU A 167 -15.34 -23.60 21.00
N SER A 168 -14.24 -22.86 20.80
CA SER A 168 -13.38 -23.00 19.60
C SER A 168 -11.90 -22.87 19.97
N GLY A 169 -11.24 -24.01 20.20
CA GLY A 169 -9.86 -24.12 20.70
C GLY A 169 -8.74 -23.86 19.68
N SER A 170 -8.89 -22.94 18.73
CA SER A 170 -7.83 -22.64 17.74
C SER A 170 -6.83 -21.60 18.25
N ARG A 171 -5.54 -21.97 18.30
CA ARG A 171 -4.40 -21.13 18.72
C ARG A 171 -4.20 -19.86 17.87
N GLU A 172 -4.53 -19.90 16.58
CA GLU A 172 -4.35 -18.77 15.65
C GLU A 172 -5.41 -17.69 15.87
N LYS A 173 -6.66 -18.11 16.12
CA LYS A 173 -7.78 -17.23 16.48
C LYS A 173 -7.49 -16.51 17.82
N ASP A 174 -6.80 -17.17 18.74
CA ASP A 174 -6.40 -16.66 20.06
C ASP A 174 -5.34 -15.53 19.97
N ARG A 175 -4.42 -15.59 19.00
CA ARG A 175 -3.40 -14.53 18.77
C ARG A 175 -4.04 -13.26 18.21
N ASN A 176 -4.92 -13.40 17.21
CA ASN A 176 -5.64 -12.26 16.64
C ASN A 176 -6.59 -11.62 17.65
N LEU A 177 -7.27 -12.41 18.49
CA LEU A 177 -8.11 -11.90 19.58
C LEU A 177 -7.31 -11.09 20.61
N ARG A 178 -6.14 -11.59 21.05
CA ARG A 178 -5.28 -10.86 22.00
C ARG A 178 -4.77 -9.55 21.41
N ARG A 179 -4.41 -9.53 20.13
CA ARG A 179 -4.02 -8.30 19.42
C ARG A 179 -5.17 -7.29 19.40
N ILE A 180 -6.38 -7.72 19.07
CA ILE A 180 -7.58 -6.85 19.05
C ILE A 180 -7.92 -6.35 20.46
N THR A 181 -7.91 -7.21 21.47
CA THR A 181 -8.21 -6.84 22.87
C THR A 181 -7.18 -5.86 23.42
N ARG A 182 -5.88 -6.08 23.15
CA ARG A 182 -4.80 -5.17 23.55
C ARG A 182 -4.93 -3.82 22.85
N LEU A 183 -5.21 -3.81 21.55
CA LEU A 183 -5.43 -2.58 20.77
C LEU A 183 -6.59 -1.77 21.36
N VAL A 184 -7.69 -2.44 21.71
CA VAL A 184 -8.88 -1.81 22.31
C VAL A 184 -8.59 -1.19 23.67
N LEU A 185 -7.90 -1.91 24.56
CA LEU A 185 -7.52 -1.39 25.87
C LEU A 185 -6.58 -0.18 25.74
N VAL A 186 -5.67 -0.20 24.77
CA VAL A 186 -4.77 0.93 24.50
C VAL A 186 -5.55 2.15 24.03
N VAL A 187 -6.48 2.01 23.09
CA VAL A 187 -7.27 3.15 22.58
C VAL A 187 -8.14 3.77 23.69
N VAL A 188 -8.81 2.95 24.51
CA VAL A 188 -9.60 3.44 25.64
C VAL A 188 -8.72 4.12 26.69
N ALA A 189 -7.57 3.51 27.03
CA ALA A 189 -6.65 4.07 28.01
C ALA A 189 -6.07 5.42 27.53
N VAL A 190 -5.65 5.52 26.27
CA VAL A 190 -5.16 6.77 25.68
C VAL A 190 -6.24 7.84 25.73
N PHE A 191 -7.48 7.53 25.34
CA PHE A 191 -8.57 8.49 25.40
C PHE A 191 -8.82 8.99 26.83
N VAL A 192 -8.96 8.08 27.80
CA VAL A 192 -9.21 8.45 29.20
C VAL A 192 -8.04 9.25 29.76
N VAL A 193 -6.79 8.84 29.53
CA VAL A 193 -5.61 9.55 30.02
C VAL A 193 -5.50 10.94 29.39
N CYS A 194 -5.80 11.08 28.10
CA CYS A 194 -5.69 12.35 27.40
C CYS A 194 -6.79 13.36 27.78
N TRP A 195 -8.04 12.89 27.92
CA TRP A 195 -9.20 13.79 28.07
C TRP A 195 -9.67 13.97 29.51
N THR A 196 -9.45 12.99 30.41
CA THR A 196 -9.92 13.10 31.80
C THR A 196 -9.35 14.32 32.54
N PRO A 197 -8.04 14.64 32.44
CA PRO A 197 -7.48 15.75 33.19
C PRO A 197 -8.14 17.10 32.86
N ILE A 198 -8.36 17.39 31.57
CA ILE A 198 -8.98 18.65 31.16
C ILE A 198 -10.46 18.72 31.56
N HIS A 199 -11.21 17.62 31.44
CA HIS A 199 -12.61 17.60 31.85
C HIS A 199 -12.80 17.69 33.37
N ILE A 200 -11.90 17.11 34.18
CA ILE A 200 -11.88 17.33 35.63
C ILE A 200 -11.61 18.80 35.92
N PHE A 201 -10.65 19.44 35.23
CA PHE A 201 -10.35 20.86 35.42
C PHE A 201 -11.55 21.76 35.11
N ILE A 202 -12.25 21.47 34.01
CA ILE A 202 -13.48 22.17 33.60
C ILE A 202 -14.58 21.98 34.66
N LEU A 203 -14.77 20.76 35.17
CA LEU A 203 -15.76 20.46 36.20
C LEU A 203 -15.45 21.20 37.50
N VAL A 204 -14.19 21.20 37.94
CA VAL A 204 -13.76 21.93 39.15
C VAL A 204 -14.01 23.44 38.98
N LYS A 205 -13.68 24.03 37.83
CA LYS A 205 -14.00 25.44 37.55
C LYS A 205 -15.51 25.72 37.46
N ALA A 206 -16.32 24.74 37.05
CA ALA A 206 -17.77 24.87 36.99
C ALA A 206 -18.43 24.78 38.39
N LEU A 207 -17.92 23.92 39.26
CA LEU A 207 -18.48 23.69 40.61
C LEU A 207 -17.89 24.58 41.70
N SER A 208 -16.65 25.06 41.50
CA SER A 208 -15.96 25.94 42.44
C SER A 208 -15.56 27.23 41.73
N HIS A 209 -16.17 28.35 42.16
CA HIS A 209 -15.92 29.66 41.55
C HIS A 209 -14.65 30.35 42.09
N ASN A 210 -14.00 29.79 43.13
CA ASN A 210 -12.85 30.37 43.82
C ASN A 210 -11.53 29.64 43.53
N VAL A 211 -11.34 29.13 42.30
CA VAL A 211 -10.07 28.48 41.94
C VAL A 211 -8.98 29.54 41.82
N PRO A 212 -7.87 29.45 42.59
CA PRO A 212 -6.81 30.45 42.52
C PRO A 212 -6.14 30.49 41.14
N GLU A 213 -6.04 31.68 40.54
CA GLU A 213 -5.35 31.90 39.26
C GLU A 213 -3.83 32.02 39.43
N THR A 214 -3.23 31.03 40.11
CA THR A 214 -1.77 30.97 40.26
C THR A 214 -1.12 30.46 38.98
N THR A 215 0.16 30.80 38.77
CA THR A 215 0.96 30.31 37.63
C THR A 215 0.95 28.78 37.54
N ALA A 216 0.97 28.08 38.67
CA ALA A 216 0.91 26.63 38.72
C ALA A 216 -0.42 26.06 38.20
N VAL A 217 -1.55 26.70 38.54
CA VAL A 217 -2.88 26.30 38.08
C VAL A 217 -3.06 26.55 36.58
N MET A 218 -2.57 27.69 36.08
CA MET A 218 -2.59 27.98 34.64
C MET A 218 -1.69 27.03 33.84
N ALA A 219 -0.48 26.75 34.33
CA ALA A 219 0.41 25.77 33.70
C ALA A 219 -0.21 24.36 33.67
N ALA A 220 -0.87 23.94 34.75
CA ALA A 220 -1.58 22.67 34.81
C ALA A 220 -2.76 22.63 33.81
N TYR A 221 -3.52 23.73 33.68
CA TYR A 221 -4.60 23.85 32.70
C TYR A 221 -4.08 23.69 31.27
N PHE A 222 -3.04 24.46 30.89
CA PHE A 222 -2.46 24.36 29.54
C PHE A 222 -1.85 23.00 29.25
N PHE A 223 -1.22 22.37 30.25
CA PHE A 223 -0.74 21.00 30.11
C PHE A 223 -1.89 20.02 29.84
N CYS A 224 -3.02 20.15 30.55
CA CYS A 224 -4.20 19.30 30.32
C CYS A 224 -4.80 19.53 28.93
N VAL A 225 -4.85 20.77 28.44
CA VAL A 225 -5.29 21.10 27.07
C VAL A 225 -4.36 20.45 26.03
N ALA A 226 -3.04 20.61 26.18
CA ALA A 226 -2.05 20.02 25.28
C ALA A 226 -2.12 18.48 25.27
N LEU A 227 -2.36 17.87 26.43
CA LEU A 227 -2.54 16.43 26.55
C LEU A 227 -3.81 15.95 25.82
N GLY A 228 -4.90 16.72 25.86
CA GLY A 228 -6.11 16.47 25.08
C GLY A 228 -5.83 16.48 23.57
N TYR A 229 -5.13 17.49 23.08
CA TYR A 229 -4.74 17.56 21.66
C TYR A 229 -3.79 16.45 21.21
N THR A 230 -2.98 15.91 22.12
CA THR A 230 -2.11 14.77 21.83
C THR A 230 -2.93 13.54 21.37
N ASN A 231 -4.17 13.39 21.83
CA ASN A 231 -5.07 12.33 21.36
C ASN A 231 -5.34 12.44 19.84
N SER A 232 -5.50 13.65 19.33
CA SER A 232 -5.70 13.92 17.89
C SER A 232 -4.42 13.62 17.10
N SER A 233 -3.25 14.04 17.59
CA SER A 233 -1.95 13.80 16.95
C SER A 233 -1.51 12.33 16.96
N LEU A 234 -1.97 11.53 17.92
CA LEU A 234 -1.64 10.10 18.02
C LEU A 234 -2.45 9.23 17.04
N ASN A 235 -3.60 9.70 16.53
CA ASN A 235 -4.47 8.91 15.68
C ASN A 235 -3.78 8.38 14.41
N PRO A 236 -3.08 9.20 13.59
CA PRO A 236 -2.33 8.71 12.44
C PRO A 236 -1.26 7.66 12.78
N ILE A 237 -0.56 7.85 13.91
CA ILE A 237 0.45 6.91 14.40
C ILE A 237 -0.20 5.58 14.76
N LEU A 238 -1.29 5.61 15.53
CA LEU A 238 -2.04 4.41 15.90
C LEU A 238 -2.50 3.65 14.65
N TYR A 239 -3.04 4.31 13.64
CA TYR A 239 -3.47 3.63 12.40
C TYR A 239 -2.29 3.10 11.58
N ALA A 240 -1.21 3.88 11.47
CA ALA A 240 0.00 3.47 10.76
C ALA A 240 0.66 2.24 11.38
N PHE A 241 0.62 2.07 12.70
CA PHE A 241 1.21 0.89 13.36
C PHE A 241 0.26 -0.32 13.38
N LEU A 242 -1.05 -0.09 13.44
CA LEU A 242 -2.03 -1.14 13.74
C LEU A 242 -2.72 -1.74 12.50
N ASP A 243 -2.83 -1.00 11.38
CA ASP A 243 -3.50 -1.46 10.15
C ASP A 243 -2.50 -1.74 9.00
N GLU A 244 -2.35 -3.02 8.62
CA GLU A 244 -1.48 -3.44 7.52
C GLU A 244 -1.97 -2.99 6.14
N ASN A 245 -3.28 -2.80 5.97
CA ASN A 245 -3.83 -2.23 4.73
C ASN A 245 -3.49 -0.75 4.63
N PHE A 246 -3.54 -0.03 5.75
CA PHE A 246 -3.10 1.37 5.80
C PHE A 246 -1.60 1.49 5.48
N LYS A 247 -0.75 0.63 6.05
CA LYS A 247 0.69 0.59 5.71
C LYS A 247 0.94 0.36 4.23
N ARG A 248 0.22 -0.60 3.62
CA ARG A 248 0.34 -0.91 2.19
C ARG A 248 -0.10 0.29 1.35
N CYS A 249 -1.30 0.81 1.57
CA CYS A 249 -1.81 1.96 0.82
C CYS A 249 -1.00 3.24 1.02
N PHE A 250 -0.47 3.47 2.23
CA PHE A 250 0.39 4.64 2.50
C PHE A 250 1.72 4.53 1.76
N ARG A 251 2.32 3.32 1.74
CA ARG A 251 3.49 3.06 0.90
C ARG A 251 3.17 3.27 -0.57
N ASP A 252 2.06 2.74 -1.07
CA ASP A 252 1.65 2.91 -2.46
C ASP A 252 1.33 4.38 -2.81
N PHE A 253 0.89 5.19 -1.85
CA PHE A 253 0.66 6.63 -2.01
C PHE A 253 1.96 7.45 -2.00
N CYS A 254 2.91 7.09 -1.13
CA CYS A 254 4.20 7.77 -1.03
C CYS A 254 5.19 7.32 -2.11
N SER A 255 4.98 6.14 -2.70
CA SER A 255 5.74 5.70 -3.86
C SER A 255 5.28 6.48 -5.10
N PRO A 256 6.21 7.00 -5.92
CA PRO A 256 5.85 7.55 -7.22
C PRO A 256 5.13 6.48 -8.05
N ALA A 257 4.17 6.91 -8.88
CA ALA A 257 3.51 6.01 -9.81
C ALA A 257 4.58 5.24 -10.62
N PRO A 258 4.43 3.92 -10.82
CA PRO A 258 5.42 3.13 -11.54
C PRO A 258 5.65 3.76 -12.91
N ASN A 259 6.90 4.09 -13.21
CA ASN A 259 7.25 4.63 -14.51
C ASN A 259 7.34 3.48 -15.53
N LEU A 260 7.22 3.78 -16.82
CA LEU A 260 7.23 2.75 -17.87
C LEU A 260 8.54 1.95 -17.88
N SER A 261 9.66 2.56 -17.47
CA SER A 261 10.96 1.89 -17.33
C SER A 261 10.96 0.85 -16.19
N ASP A 262 10.28 1.13 -15.07
CA ASP A 262 10.14 0.18 -13.96
C ASP A 262 9.28 -1.02 -14.38
N CYS A 263 8.25 -0.78 -15.19
CA CYS A 263 7.40 -1.84 -15.74
C CYS A 263 8.17 -2.74 -16.71
N ILE A 264 8.97 -2.15 -17.62
CA ILE A 264 9.86 -2.87 -18.55
C ILE A 264 10.84 -3.74 -17.75
N GLY A 265 11.57 -3.15 -16.79
CA GLY A 265 12.52 -3.91 -15.96
C GLY A 265 11.89 -5.05 -15.14
N ASN A 266 10.64 -4.90 -14.70
CA ASN A 266 9.91 -5.98 -14.03
C ASN A 266 9.50 -7.12 -14.98
N VAL A 267 9.15 -6.80 -16.23
CA VAL A 267 8.85 -7.81 -17.26
C VAL A 267 10.11 -8.54 -17.70
N ASP A 268 11.22 -7.82 -17.87
CA ASP A 268 12.52 -8.41 -18.21
C ASP A 268 13.02 -9.34 -17.09
N ALA A 269 12.91 -8.92 -15.83
CA ALA A 269 13.26 -9.78 -14.69
C ALA A 269 12.42 -11.07 -14.63
N ARG A 270 11.15 -11.00 -15.05
CA ARG A 270 10.30 -12.19 -15.18
C ARG A 270 10.74 -13.06 -16.34
N ALA A 271 11.10 -12.48 -17.48
CA ALA A 271 11.63 -13.20 -18.63
C ALA A 271 12.93 -13.95 -18.26
N GLU A 272 13.88 -13.29 -17.59
CA GLU A 272 15.11 -13.92 -17.08
C GLU A 272 14.83 -15.09 -16.13
N SER A 273 13.82 -14.97 -15.27
CA SER A 273 13.43 -16.07 -14.39
C SER A 273 12.87 -17.26 -15.18
N ILE A 274 12.23 -17.03 -16.32
CA ILE A 274 11.74 -18.09 -17.20
C ILE A 274 12.91 -18.69 -17.99
N ASP A 275 13.85 -17.89 -18.49
CA ASP A 275 15.06 -18.38 -19.15
C ASP A 275 15.88 -19.31 -18.25
N LYS A 276 16.00 -18.97 -16.97
CA LYS A 276 16.63 -19.86 -15.98
C LYS A 276 15.91 -21.20 -15.81
N LYS A 277 14.58 -21.25 -16.02
CA LYS A 277 13.81 -22.51 -16.00
C LYS A 277 14.00 -23.29 -17.29
N ILE A 278 13.98 -22.62 -18.44
CA ILE A 278 14.25 -23.22 -19.76
C ILE A 278 15.63 -23.90 -19.74
N GLY A 279 16.68 -23.20 -19.30
CA GLY A 279 18.03 -23.77 -19.22
C GLY A 279 18.17 -24.98 -18.28
N ARG A 280 17.34 -25.08 -17.24
CA ARG A 280 17.29 -26.31 -16.40
C ARG A 280 16.64 -27.48 -17.14
N LEU A 281 15.58 -27.22 -17.89
CA LEU A 281 14.89 -28.24 -18.69
C LEU A 281 15.78 -28.70 -19.85
N ASP A 282 16.55 -27.80 -20.46
CA ASP A 282 17.57 -28.14 -21.48
C ASP A 282 18.64 -29.09 -20.94
N ALA A 283 19.18 -28.77 -19.76
CA ALA A 283 20.15 -29.64 -19.11
C ALA A 283 19.56 -31.02 -18.75
N GLU A 284 18.27 -31.11 -18.46
CA GLU A 284 17.58 -32.37 -18.21
C GLU A 284 17.32 -33.15 -19.51
N LEU A 285 16.94 -32.47 -20.59
CA LEU A 285 16.79 -33.07 -21.92
C LEU A 285 18.09 -33.64 -22.46
N MET A 286 19.22 -32.95 -22.28
CA MET A 286 20.54 -33.47 -22.67
C MET A 286 20.89 -34.77 -21.94
N LYS A 287 20.53 -34.89 -20.64
CA LYS A 287 20.71 -36.14 -19.90
C LYS A 287 19.85 -37.28 -20.46
N TYR A 288 18.60 -37.00 -20.83
CA TYR A 288 17.76 -38.00 -21.47
C TYR A 288 18.27 -38.37 -22.87
N LYS A 289 18.78 -37.41 -23.65
CA LYS A 289 19.44 -37.64 -24.95
C LYS A 289 20.60 -38.62 -24.78
N ASP A 290 21.51 -38.35 -23.84
CA ASP A 290 22.67 -39.22 -23.58
C ASP A 290 22.30 -40.61 -23.06
N GLN A 291 21.24 -40.72 -22.25
CA GLN A 291 20.72 -42.01 -21.81
C GLN A 291 20.14 -42.79 -22.99
N LEU A 292 19.41 -42.13 -23.90
CA LEU A 292 18.84 -42.76 -25.10
C LEU A 292 19.92 -43.25 -26.06
N LYS A 293 21.06 -42.55 -26.19
CA LYS A 293 22.23 -43.00 -26.98
C LYS A 293 22.75 -44.37 -26.53
N LYS A 294 22.78 -44.60 -25.22
CA LYS A 294 23.40 -45.79 -24.60
C LYS A 294 22.43 -46.97 -24.47
N MET A 295 21.15 -46.79 -24.78
CA MET A 295 20.13 -47.81 -24.63
C MET A 295 19.77 -48.50 -25.94
N ARG A 296 19.71 -49.84 -25.90
CA ARG A 296 19.20 -50.68 -26.98
C ARG A 296 17.68 -50.56 -27.08
N ASP A 297 17.13 -50.70 -28.29
CA ASP A 297 15.69 -50.58 -28.52
C ASP A 297 14.89 -51.61 -27.74
N GLY A 298 13.89 -51.13 -27.00
CA GLY A 298 13.05 -51.93 -26.11
C GLY A 298 12.16 -51.09 -25.18
N PRO A 299 11.35 -51.74 -24.32
CA PRO A 299 10.35 -51.08 -23.46
C PRO A 299 10.93 -50.02 -22.52
N SER A 300 12.17 -50.21 -22.04
CA SER A 300 12.87 -49.26 -21.17
C SER A 300 13.25 -47.97 -21.90
N LYS A 301 13.67 -48.05 -23.18
CA LYS A 301 13.99 -46.89 -24.01
C LYS A 301 12.74 -46.05 -24.28
N ASN A 302 11.59 -46.71 -24.54
CA ASN A 302 10.30 -46.03 -24.71
C ASN A 302 9.84 -45.28 -23.44
N THR A 303 10.13 -45.82 -22.26
CA THR A 303 9.80 -45.15 -20.98
C THR A 303 10.63 -43.87 -20.79
N VAL A 304 11.90 -43.88 -21.20
CA VAL A 304 12.76 -42.69 -21.14
C VAL A 304 12.38 -41.68 -22.23
N LYS A 305 12.01 -42.13 -23.43
CA LYS A 305 11.42 -41.26 -24.48
C LYS A 305 10.17 -40.53 -23.96
N GLN A 306 9.26 -41.23 -23.27
CA GLN A 306 8.08 -40.60 -22.68
C GLN A 306 8.41 -39.56 -21.59
N LYS A 307 9.48 -39.77 -20.82
CA LYS A 307 9.95 -38.76 -19.84
C LYS A 307 10.56 -37.55 -20.54
N ALA A 308 11.39 -37.77 -21.56
CA ALA A 308 11.95 -36.70 -22.39
C ALA A 308 10.85 -35.86 -23.06
N MET A 309 9.83 -36.50 -23.63
CA MET A 309 8.63 -35.85 -24.20
C MET A 309 7.93 -34.91 -23.21
N ARG A 310 7.77 -35.33 -21.95
CA ARG A 310 7.13 -34.48 -20.93
C ARG A 310 7.96 -33.24 -20.59
N VAL A 311 9.27 -33.41 -20.49
CA VAL A 311 10.20 -32.29 -20.23
C VAL A 311 10.26 -31.35 -21.43
N LEU A 312 10.23 -31.88 -22.66
CA LEU A 312 10.16 -31.10 -23.89
C LEU A 312 8.86 -30.28 -23.98
N LYS A 313 7.71 -30.88 -23.67
CA LYS A 313 6.42 -30.17 -23.61
C LYS A 313 6.44 -29.06 -22.56
N GLN A 314 7.05 -29.31 -21.40
CA GLN A 314 7.21 -28.30 -20.36
C GLN A 314 8.16 -27.17 -20.78
N LYS A 315 9.21 -27.47 -21.54
CA LYS A 315 10.14 -26.49 -22.10
C LYS A 315 9.43 -25.58 -23.11
N ARG A 316 8.74 -26.14 -24.12
CA ARG A 316 7.97 -25.34 -25.11
C ARG A 316 6.97 -24.41 -24.43
N MET A 317 6.29 -24.88 -23.37
CA MET A 317 5.37 -24.04 -22.60
C MET A 317 6.08 -22.81 -22.00
N TYR A 318 7.28 -22.98 -21.43
CA TYR A 318 8.04 -21.86 -20.87
C TYR A 318 8.66 -20.97 -21.95
N GLU A 319 9.09 -21.52 -23.08
CA GLU A 319 9.54 -20.72 -24.23
C GLU A 319 8.43 -19.82 -24.78
N GLY A 320 7.21 -20.35 -24.90
CA GLY A 320 6.04 -19.54 -25.27
C GLY A 320 5.73 -18.45 -24.25
N GLN A 321 5.84 -18.74 -22.94
CA GLN A 321 5.70 -17.70 -21.90
C GLN A 321 6.80 -16.63 -22.00
N ARG A 322 8.04 -17.02 -22.31
CA ARG A 322 9.16 -16.09 -22.50
C ARG A 322 8.91 -15.19 -23.70
N GLU A 323 8.48 -15.75 -24.82
CA GLU A 323 8.18 -15.00 -26.04
C GLU A 323 7.03 -14.02 -25.83
N GLN A 324 5.98 -14.42 -25.11
CA GLN A 324 4.90 -13.52 -24.74
C GLN A 324 5.38 -12.33 -23.88
N LEU A 325 6.27 -12.58 -22.91
CA LEU A 325 6.86 -11.52 -22.07
C LEU A 325 7.81 -10.62 -22.88
N ALA A 326 8.60 -11.19 -23.80
CA ALA A 326 9.47 -10.43 -24.68
C ALA A 326 8.67 -9.50 -25.60
N GLN A 327 7.56 -9.99 -26.17
CA GLN A 327 6.66 -9.15 -26.97
C GLN A 327 6.00 -8.05 -26.13
N GLN A 328 5.61 -8.35 -24.88
CA GLN A 328 5.10 -7.33 -23.96
C GLN A 328 6.15 -6.27 -23.64
N SER A 329 7.39 -6.67 -23.38
CA SER A 329 8.51 -5.74 -23.13
C SER A 329 8.77 -4.84 -24.33
N PHE A 330 8.85 -5.44 -25.53
CA PHE A 330 9.05 -4.72 -26.79
C PHE A 330 7.93 -3.69 -27.07
N ASN A 331 6.67 -4.07 -26.88
CA ASN A 331 5.56 -3.14 -27.07
C ASN A 331 5.63 -1.96 -26.07
N MET A 332 6.07 -2.20 -24.84
CA MET A 332 6.27 -1.15 -23.84
C MET A 332 7.49 -0.27 -24.14
N GLU A 333 8.59 -0.84 -24.65
CA GLU A 333 9.76 -0.09 -25.11
C GLU A 333 9.41 0.82 -26.29
N GLN A 334 8.63 0.32 -27.26
CA GLN A 334 8.14 1.11 -28.38
C GLN A 334 7.29 2.30 -27.89
N ALA A 335 6.37 2.06 -26.96
CA ALA A 335 5.59 3.13 -26.34
C ALA A 335 6.47 4.13 -25.58
N ASN A 336 7.52 3.66 -24.89
CA ASN A 336 8.46 4.52 -24.18
C ASN A 336 9.25 5.42 -25.13
N TYR A 337 9.68 4.86 -26.27
CA TYR A 337 10.33 5.61 -27.34
C TYR A 337 9.40 6.68 -27.90
N THR A 338 8.15 6.34 -28.22
CA THR A 338 7.15 7.32 -28.71
C THR A 338 6.90 8.43 -27.68
N ILE A 339 6.78 8.10 -26.39
CA ILE A 339 6.62 9.09 -25.31
C ILE A 339 7.84 10.03 -25.26
N GLN A 340 9.05 9.48 -25.45
CA GLN A 340 10.27 10.28 -25.45
C GLN A 340 10.32 11.22 -26.65
N THR A 341 10.03 10.72 -27.85
CA THR A 341 9.92 11.54 -29.06
C THR A 341 8.88 12.65 -28.89
N LEU A 342 7.70 12.36 -28.31
CA LEU A 342 6.68 13.36 -28.05
C LEU A 342 7.14 14.44 -27.05
N LYS A 343 7.94 14.09 -26.03
CA LYS A 343 8.54 15.07 -25.11
C LYS A 343 9.55 15.97 -25.83
N ASP A 344 10.36 15.39 -26.71
CA ASP A 344 11.35 16.13 -27.48
C ASP A 344 10.66 17.07 -28.49
N THR A 345 9.61 16.59 -29.18
CA THR A 345 8.75 17.41 -30.04
C THR A 345 8.08 18.53 -29.25
N LYS A 346 7.51 18.24 -28.07
CA LYS A 346 6.92 19.28 -27.22
C LYS A 346 7.94 20.36 -26.85
N THR A 347 9.14 19.96 -26.44
CA THR A 347 10.22 20.90 -26.09
C THR A 347 10.62 21.76 -27.28
N THR A 348 10.67 21.15 -28.47
CA THR A 348 10.93 21.84 -29.74
C THR A 348 9.82 22.84 -30.05
N VAL A 349 8.55 22.46 -29.91
CA VAL A 349 7.39 23.35 -30.11
C VAL A 349 7.39 24.50 -29.10
N GLU A 350 7.72 24.26 -27.84
CA GLU A 350 7.86 25.33 -26.83
C GLU A 350 8.98 26.30 -27.19
N ALA A 351 10.13 25.80 -27.63
CA ALA A 351 11.24 26.62 -28.13
C ALA A 351 10.84 27.43 -29.37
N MET A 352 10.16 26.81 -30.33
CA MET A 352 9.64 27.48 -31.52
C MET A 352 8.59 28.54 -31.17
N LYS A 353 7.74 28.30 -30.17
CA LYS A 353 6.75 29.29 -29.70
C LYS A 353 7.41 30.51 -29.04
N ILE A 354 8.48 30.29 -28.29
CA ILE A 354 9.31 31.36 -27.73
C ILE A 354 9.97 32.14 -28.89
N GLY A 355 10.59 31.44 -29.84
CA GLY A 355 11.18 32.04 -31.03
C GLY A 355 10.17 32.82 -31.88
N ALA A 356 8.96 32.30 -32.08
CA ALA A 356 7.88 32.97 -32.80
C ALA A 356 7.39 34.22 -32.05
N LYS A 357 7.38 34.21 -30.71
CA LYS A 357 7.04 35.38 -29.90
C LYS A 357 8.12 36.47 -30.01
N GLU A 358 9.39 36.09 -30.05
CA GLU A 358 10.50 37.00 -30.30
C GLU A 358 10.49 37.54 -31.74
N MET A 359 10.25 36.67 -32.72
CA MET A 359 10.06 37.06 -34.12
C MET A 359 8.89 38.03 -34.28
N LYS A 360 7.75 37.78 -33.62
CA LYS A 360 6.59 38.70 -33.62
C LYS A 360 6.91 40.06 -32.98
N LYS A 361 7.81 40.06 -31.98
CA LYS A 361 8.30 41.30 -31.36
C LYS A 361 9.22 42.08 -32.31
N ALA A 362 10.03 41.39 -33.12
CA ALA A 362 10.84 41.98 -34.18
C ALA A 362 9.99 42.41 -35.40
N TYR A 363 8.96 41.65 -35.75
CA TYR A 363 8.00 41.93 -36.84
C TYR A 363 7.08 43.11 -36.55
N LYS A 364 6.95 43.56 -35.29
CA LYS A 364 6.28 44.83 -34.98
C LYS A 364 6.93 46.04 -35.68
N ASP A 365 8.18 45.89 -36.16
CA ASP A 365 8.90 46.88 -36.94
C ASP A 365 8.88 46.64 -38.46
N VAL A 366 8.19 45.59 -38.96
CA VAL A 366 8.15 45.27 -40.40
C VAL A 366 6.69 45.11 -40.86
N LYS A 367 6.28 45.99 -41.80
CA LYS A 367 4.92 46.06 -42.32
C LYS A 367 4.51 44.76 -43.02
N LEU A 368 3.33 44.30 -42.62
CA LEU A 368 2.61 43.10 -43.05
C LEU A 368 1.99 43.30 -44.43
N ASP A 369 2.24 42.35 -45.33
CA ASP A 369 1.28 41.86 -46.33
C ASP A 369 1.86 40.57 -46.91
N GLN A 370 1.30 39.43 -46.47
CA GLN A 370 1.40 38.04 -46.97
C GLN A 370 1.48 37.06 -45.78
N ILE A 371 0.29 36.76 -45.22
CA ILE A 371 0.08 35.72 -44.20
C ILE A 371 -1.04 34.82 -44.75
N ASP A 372 -0.72 33.98 -45.73
CA ASP A 372 -1.62 32.89 -46.17
C ASP A 372 -0.91 31.52 -46.11
N ASP A 373 0.42 31.44 -46.22
CA ASP A 373 1.16 30.16 -46.23
C ASP A 373 1.29 29.44 -44.87
N LEU A 374 0.84 30.03 -43.76
CA LEU A 374 1.04 29.50 -42.41
C LEU A 374 -0.11 28.65 -41.88
N GLN A 375 -1.30 28.73 -42.52
CA GLN A 375 -2.42 27.86 -42.18
C GLN A 375 -2.33 26.49 -42.86
N ASP A 376 -1.83 26.45 -44.11
CA ASP A 376 -1.76 25.21 -44.89
C ASP A 376 -0.77 24.18 -44.30
N GLN A 377 0.33 24.62 -43.67
CA GLN A 377 1.29 23.70 -43.04
C GLN A 377 0.79 23.06 -41.73
N LEU A 378 -0.28 23.59 -41.13
CA LEU A 378 -0.82 23.09 -39.87
C LEU A 378 -1.92 22.04 -40.10
N GLU A 379 -2.50 22.02 -41.30
CA GLU A 379 -3.50 21.05 -41.75
C GLU A 379 -2.81 19.72 -42.18
N ASP A 380 -1.73 19.80 -42.96
CA ASP A 380 -0.96 18.61 -43.40
C ASP A 380 -0.36 17.80 -42.21
N MET A 381 0.04 18.47 -41.13
CA MET A 381 0.68 17.82 -39.98
C MET A 381 -0.30 17.05 -39.07
N MET A 382 -1.61 17.34 -39.14
CA MET A 382 -2.62 16.59 -38.37
C MET A 382 -3.08 15.33 -39.10
N GLU A 383 -2.90 15.26 -40.41
CA GLU A 383 -3.26 14.11 -41.24
C GLU A 383 -2.23 12.96 -41.06
N ASP A 384 -0.94 13.28 -41.04
CA ASP A 384 0.15 12.31 -40.78
C ASP A 384 0.06 11.66 -39.39
N ALA A 385 -0.41 12.40 -38.37
CA ALA A 385 -0.53 11.89 -37.01
C ALA A 385 -1.64 10.83 -36.86
N ASN A 386 -2.69 10.88 -37.69
CA ASN A 386 -3.78 9.90 -37.69
C ASN A 386 -3.39 8.60 -38.42
N GLU A 387 -2.60 8.70 -39.49
CA GLU A 387 -2.16 7.53 -40.28
C GLU A 387 -1.20 6.62 -39.49
N VAL A 388 -0.34 7.21 -38.65
CA VAL A 388 0.54 6.47 -37.71
C VAL A 388 -0.27 5.70 -36.65
N GLN A 389 -1.42 6.22 -36.23
CA GLN A 389 -2.28 5.60 -35.22
C GLN A 389 -3.09 4.42 -35.79
N GLU A 390 -3.39 4.42 -37.09
CA GLU A 390 -4.06 3.32 -37.78
C GLU A 390 -3.11 2.15 -38.08
N ALA A 391 -1.85 2.44 -38.41
CA ALA A 391 -0.78 1.45 -38.65
C ALA A 391 -0.41 0.62 -37.41
N LEU A 392 -0.59 1.17 -36.20
CA LEU A 392 -0.30 0.50 -34.92
C LEU A 392 -1.43 -0.46 -34.45
N SER A 393 -2.53 -0.58 -35.19
CA SER A 393 -3.74 -1.34 -34.76
C SER A 393 -3.84 -2.80 -35.24
N ARG A 394 -2.72 -3.45 -35.59
CA ARG A 394 -2.77 -4.86 -36.04
C ARG A 394 -2.49 -5.85 -34.89
N SER A 395 -3.54 -6.54 -34.49
CA SER A 395 -3.56 -7.63 -33.50
C SER A 395 -2.77 -8.85 -33.97
N TYR A 396 -1.94 -9.42 -33.08
CA TYR A 396 -1.22 -10.68 -33.27
C TYR A 396 -2.10 -11.88 -32.86
N GLY A 397 -2.26 -12.83 -33.79
CA GLY A 397 -2.84 -14.15 -33.54
C GLY A 397 -1.87 -15.03 -32.75
N THR A 398 -2.44 -15.85 -31.86
CA THR A 398 -1.71 -16.82 -31.03
C THR A 398 -1.42 -18.07 -31.84
N PRO A 399 -0.20 -18.65 -31.82
CA PRO A 399 0.04 -19.95 -32.44
C PRO A 399 -0.55 -21.07 -31.58
N GLU A 400 -1.34 -21.96 -32.19
CA GLU A 400 -1.67 -23.26 -31.60
C GLU A 400 -0.47 -24.20 -31.78
N ILE A 401 -0.06 -24.86 -30.69
CA ILE A 401 1.09 -25.76 -30.68
C ILE A 401 0.61 -27.14 -31.14
N ASP A 402 1.11 -27.60 -32.28
CA ASP A 402 0.84 -28.93 -32.83
C ASP A 402 1.66 -30.00 -32.09
N GLU A 403 1.04 -31.14 -31.77
CA GLU A 403 1.69 -32.28 -31.12
C GLU A 403 2.57 -33.06 -32.12
N ASP A 404 2.25 -33.03 -33.41
CA ASP A 404 3.03 -33.70 -34.46
C ASP A 404 4.39 -32.99 -34.70
N ASP A 405 4.41 -31.67 -34.60
CA ASP A 405 5.65 -30.86 -34.65
C ASP A 405 6.59 -31.14 -33.47
N LEU A 406 6.03 -31.55 -32.32
CA LEU A 406 6.81 -31.86 -31.11
C LEU A 406 7.53 -33.21 -31.24
N GLU A 407 6.90 -34.16 -31.93
CA GLU A 407 7.47 -35.49 -32.19
C GLU A 407 8.56 -35.42 -33.28
N ALA A 408 8.33 -34.61 -34.32
CA ALA A 408 9.32 -34.35 -35.38
C ALA A 408 10.61 -33.69 -34.85
N GLU A 409 10.51 -32.74 -33.92
CA GLU A 409 11.70 -32.12 -33.29
C GLU A 409 12.49 -33.09 -32.41
N LEU A 410 11.81 -33.99 -31.69
CA LEU A 410 12.46 -35.00 -30.85
C LEU A 410 13.24 -36.02 -31.70
N ASP A 411 12.67 -36.41 -32.83
CA ASP A 411 13.32 -37.31 -33.78
C ASP A 411 14.48 -36.63 -34.52
N ALA A 412 14.36 -35.35 -34.88
CA ALA A 412 15.46 -34.56 -35.42
C ALA A 412 16.64 -34.43 -34.43
N LEU A 413 16.36 -34.30 -33.13
CA LEU A 413 17.39 -34.33 -32.07
C LEU A 413 18.09 -35.71 -31.98
N GLY A 414 17.38 -36.77 -32.38
CA GLY A 414 17.90 -38.13 -32.53
C GLY A 414 18.73 -38.35 -33.79
N ASP A 415 18.43 -37.64 -34.89
CA ASP A 415 19.15 -37.73 -36.17
C ASP A 415 20.42 -36.87 -36.20
N GLU A 416 20.46 -35.72 -35.51
CA GLU A 416 21.69 -34.93 -35.30
C GLU A 416 22.80 -35.75 -34.60
N LEU A 417 22.41 -36.82 -33.93
CA LEU A 417 23.26 -37.81 -33.28
C LEU A 417 23.92 -38.80 -34.26
N LEU A 418 23.31 -38.98 -35.44
CA LEU A 418 23.82 -39.83 -36.52
C LEU A 418 24.75 -39.05 -37.47
N LEU A 419 24.69 -37.72 -37.45
CA LEU A 419 25.53 -36.84 -38.28
C LEU A 419 26.86 -36.44 -37.61
N ASP A 420 27.03 -36.70 -36.31
CA ASP A 420 28.31 -36.54 -35.59
C ASP A 420 29.24 -37.77 -35.69
N ASP A 421 28.93 -38.75 -36.56
CA ASP A 421 29.77 -39.94 -36.83
C ASP A 421 30.73 -39.74 -38.01
N ASP A 422 31.08 -38.49 -38.35
CA ASP A 422 32.15 -38.20 -39.32
C ASP A 422 33.54 -38.43 -38.71
N SER A 423 33.95 -39.68 -38.86
CA SER A 423 35.29 -40.26 -38.86
C SER A 423 36.45 -39.28 -39.16
N SER A 424 37.12 -38.77 -38.13
CA SER A 424 38.44 -38.11 -38.27
C SER A 424 39.50 -38.46 -37.23
N TYR A 425 39.29 -39.50 -36.39
CA TYR A 425 40.27 -39.87 -35.35
C TYR A 425 40.83 -41.30 -35.45
N LEU A 426 40.64 -42.01 -36.57
CA LEU A 426 41.09 -43.39 -36.76
C LEU A 426 42.35 -43.58 -37.61
N ASP A 427 43.11 -42.52 -37.92
CA ASP A 427 44.35 -42.66 -38.72
C ASP A 427 45.65 -42.76 -37.90
N GLU A 428 45.60 -42.78 -36.56
CA GLU A 428 46.82 -42.76 -35.74
C GLU A 428 46.87 -43.77 -34.58
N ALA A 429 46.19 -44.93 -34.72
CA ALA A 429 46.24 -46.01 -33.73
C ALA A 429 46.56 -47.40 -34.32
N SER A 430 47.26 -47.46 -35.47
CA SER A 430 47.80 -48.70 -36.04
C SER A 430 49.16 -49.12 -35.44
N ALA A 431 49.61 -48.48 -34.35
CA ALA A 431 50.82 -48.84 -33.63
C ALA A 431 50.53 -49.14 -32.15
N ALA A 432 49.98 -50.32 -31.87
CA ALA A 432 49.86 -50.82 -30.50
C ALA A 432 51.18 -51.47 -30.02
N PRO A 433 51.62 -51.21 -28.77
CA PRO A 433 52.30 -52.22 -27.98
C PRO A 433 51.29 -53.01 -27.14
N SER A 434 51.60 -54.28 -26.94
CA SER A 434 50.76 -55.29 -26.28
C SER A 434 50.52 -55.08 -24.78
N ILE A 435 49.41 -55.69 -24.35
CA ILE A 435 48.77 -55.76 -23.02
C ILE A 435 49.73 -56.17 -21.87
N PRO A 436 49.58 -55.60 -20.66
CA PRO A 436 49.92 -56.29 -19.42
C PRO A 436 48.68 -56.92 -18.77
N GLU A 437 48.75 -58.25 -18.60
CA GLU A 437 47.86 -59.04 -17.76
C GLU A 437 48.01 -58.63 -16.29
N GLY A 438 46.90 -58.49 -15.56
CA GLY A 438 46.91 -58.29 -14.12
C GLY A 438 45.51 -58.41 -13.51
N MET A 439 45.31 -59.41 -12.65
CA MET A 439 44.09 -59.59 -11.85
C MET A 439 43.89 -58.44 -10.85
N PRO A 440 42.64 -58.07 -10.49
CA PRO A 440 42.38 -56.96 -9.59
C PRO A 440 42.70 -57.37 -8.15
N SER A 441 43.65 -56.68 -7.54
CA SER A 441 43.86 -56.66 -6.09
C SER A 441 43.80 -55.22 -5.64
N ASP A 442 42.73 -54.86 -4.93
CA ASP A 442 42.81 -54.05 -3.70
C ASP A 442 41.40 -53.85 -3.13
N SER A 443 41.06 -54.64 -2.12
CA SER A 443 39.90 -54.40 -1.26
C SER A 443 40.15 -53.15 -0.42
N LYS A 444 39.36 -52.09 -0.63
CA LYS A 444 39.39 -50.89 0.22
C LYS A 444 38.41 -51.08 1.40
N THR A 445 38.84 -50.65 2.57
CA THR A 445 38.01 -50.58 3.79
C THR A 445 37.73 -49.12 4.13
N ASN A 446 36.52 -48.82 4.63
CA ASN A 446 36.23 -47.49 5.14
C ASN A 446 36.87 -47.28 6.53
N LYS A 447 36.76 -46.06 7.10
CA LYS A 447 37.33 -45.71 8.40
C LYS A 447 36.78 -46.52 9.59
N ASP A 448 35.70 -47.27 9.40
CA ASP A 448 35.03 -48.12 10.38
C ASP A 448 35.29 -49.62 10.15
N GLY A 449 36.19 -49.98 9.23
CA GLY A 449 36.64 -51.35 8.99
C GLY A 449 35.73 -52.20 8.10
N VAL A 450 34.73 -51.62 7.43
CA VAL A 450 33.78 -52.33 6.55
C VAL A 450 34.35 -52.43 5.13
N LEU A 451 34.25 -53.61 4.53
CA LEU A 451 34.63 -53.85 3.12
C LEU A 451 33.68 -53.12 2.18
N VAL A 452 34.25 -52.30 1.29
CA VAL A 452 33.50 -51.51 0.31
C VAL A 452 33.95 -51.83 -1.11
N ASP A 453 33.04 -51.67 -2.07
CA ASP A 453 33.36 -51.80 -3.50
C ASP A 453 34.04 -50.52 -4.07
N GLU A 454 34.32 -50.53 -5.38
CA GLU A 454 34.97 -49.42 -6.09
C GLU A 454 34.16 -48.10 -6.05
N PHE A 455 32.89 -48.17 -5.67
CA PHE A 455 31.99 -47.00 -5.50
C PHE A 455 31.81 -46.59 -4.02
N GLY A 456 32.51 -47.25 -3.08
CA GLY A 456 32.48 -46.93 -1.66
C GLY A 456 31.23 -47.41 -0.92
N LEU A 457 30.50 -48.38 -1.47
CA LEU A 457 29.28 -48.93 -0.85
C LEU A 457 29.59 -50.19 -0.02
N PRO A 458 28.93 -50.40 1.14
CA PRO A 458 29.16 -51.56 2.00
C PRO A 458 28.76 -52.87 1.31
N GLN A 459 29.67 -53.85 1.28
CA GLN A 459 29.31 -55.19 0.81
C GLN A 459 28.49 -55.93 1.87
N ILE A 460 27.30 -56.38 1.48
CA ILE A 460 26.41 -57.17 2.35
C ILE A 460 26.86 -58.64 2.30
N PRO A 461 27.05 -59.34 3.43
CA PRO A 461 27.41 -60.75 3.39
C PRO A 461 26.30 -61.58 2.77
N ALA A 462 26.62 -62.36 1.74
CA ALA A 462 25.74 -63.43 1.28
C ALA A 462 25.70 -64.52 2.36
N THR A 463 24.50 -64.88 2.81
CA THR A 463 24.25 -66.11 3.58
C THR A 463 23.39 -67.04 2.75
#